data_AF-A0A2X2ZQ08-F1
#
_entry.id   AF-A0A2X2ZQ08-F1
#
_cell.length_a   1.000
_cell.length_b   1.000
_cell.length_c   1.000
_cell.angle_alpha   90.00
_cell.angle_beta   90.00
_cell.angle_gamma   90.00
#
_symmetry.space_group_name_H-M   'P 1'
#
loop_
_entity.id
_entity.type
_entity.pdbx_description
1 polymer ?
#
loop_
_entity_poly.entity_id
_entity_poly.type
_entity_poly.pdbx_seq_one_letter_code
_entity_poly.pdbx_strand_id
1 'polypeptide(L)' 'MVKKSEFERGDIVLVGFDPASGHEQQGAGRPALVLSVQAFNQLGMTLVAPLRRAEILPVMPDLAFLYIAKKAMCTAWCW' A
#
# COMPACT_ATOMS: atom_id res chain seq x y z
N MET A 1 0.68 -14.67 -23.06
CA MET A 1 1.01 -14.34 -21.66
C MET A 1 1.72 -12.99 -21.66
N VAL A 2 0.98 -11.90 -21.44
CA VAL A 2 1.59 -10.55 -21.41
C VAL A 2 2.26 -10.39 -20.06
N LYS A 3 3.60 -10.26 -20.04
CA LYS A 3 4.31 -9.82 -18.84
C LYS A 3 3.92 -8.35 -18.63
N LYS A 4 3.01 -8.09 -17.68
CA LYS A 4 2.78 -6.74 -17.19
C LYS A 4 4.07 -6.33 -16.48
N SER A 5 4.89 -5.54 -17.14
CA SER A 5 6.25 -5.20 -16.68
C SER A 5 6.24 -4.12 -15.61
N GLU A 6 5.09 -3.48 -15.37
CA GLU A 6 5.02 -2.23 -14.62
C GLU A 6 3.87 -2.23 -13.62
N PHE A 7 4.13 -1.62 -12.48
CA PHE A 7 3.15 -1.39 -11.44
C PHE A 7 2.12 -0.35 -11.92
N GLU A 8 0.85 -0.64 -11.72
CA GLU A 8 -0.25 0.29 -11.97
C GLU A 8 -0.92 0.72 -10.67
N ARG A 9 -1.56 1.89 -10.71
CA ARG A 9 -2.33 2.39 -9.57
C ARG A 9 -3.42 1.38 -9.20
N GLY A 10 -3.45 0.99 -7.93
CA GLY A 10 -4.37 -0.02 -7.41
C GLY A 10 -3.79 -1.42 -7.27
N ASP A 11 -2.59 -1.67 -7.82
CA ASP A 11 -1.91 -2.94 -7.62
C ASP A 11 -1.45 -3.09 -6.15
N ILE A 12 -1.49 -4.32 -5.64
CA ILE A 12 -0.94 -4.67 -4.31
C ILE A 12 0.41 -5.34 -4.51
N VAL A 13 1.45 -4.76 -3.92
CA VAL A 13 2.84 -5.21 -4.03
C VAL A 13 3.41 -5.54 -2.66
N LEU A 14 4.36 -6.46 -2.60
CA LEU A 14 5.10 -6.76 -1.37
C LEU A 14 6.36 -5.89 -1.33
N VAL A 15 6.51 -5.11 -0.26
CA VAL A 15 7.61 -4.16 -0.07
C VAL A 15 8.26 -4.43 1.28
N GLY A 16 9.59 -4.40 1.32
CA GLY A 16 10.33 -4.36 2.58
C GLY A 16 10.46 -2.92 3.05
N PHE A 17 10.07 -2.64 4.29
CA PHE A 17 10.17 -1.31 4.88
C PHE A 17 11.39 -1.14 5.80
N ASP A 18 12.33 -2.10 5.77
CA ASP A 18 13.55 -2.07 6.56
C ASP A 18 14.72 -1.48 5.75
N PRO A 19 15.59 -0.66 6.35
CA PRO A 19 15.55 -0.20 7.75
C PRO A 19 14.49 0.89 7.99
N ALA A 20 13.75 0.75 9.09
CA ALA A 20 12.79 1.74 9.57
C ALA A 20 13.17 2.19 10.98
N SER A 21 12.98 3.48 11.27
CA SER A 21 13.39 4.10 12.54
C SER A 21 12.19 4.43 13.43
N GLY A 22 12.32 4.18 14.74
CA GLY A 22 11.28 4.53 15.71
C GLY A 22 9.97 3.79 15.48
N HIS A 23 8.88 4.54 15.23
CA HIS A 23 7.52 4.01 15.06
C HIS A 23 7.13 3.72 13.61
N GLU A 24 8.06 3.90 12.65
CA GLU A 24 7.79 3.69 11.23
C GLU A 24 7.34 2.24 10.96
N GLN A 25 6.61 2.02 9.86
CA GLN A 25 6.19 0.67 9.51
C GLN A 25 7.44 -0.18 9.23
N GLN A 26 7.65 -1.23 10.02
CA GLN A 26 8.79 -2.15 9.90
C GLN A 26 8.35 -3.48 9.26
N GLY A 27 9.32 -4.22 8.71
CA GLY A 27 9.16 -5.61 8.28
C GLY A 27 9.40 -5.85 6.78
N ALA A 28 10.02 -6.99 6.48
CA ALA A 28 10.25 -7.49 5.14
C ALA A 28 8.97 -8.09 4.53
N GLY A 29 8.64 -7.67 3.30
CA GLY A 29 7.56 -8.30 2.53
C GLY A 29 6.15 -7.96 3.03
N ARG A 30 5.89 -6.69 3.34
CA ARG A 30 4.56 -6.23 3.73
C ARG A 30 3.75 -5.79 2.51
N PRO A 31 2.44 -6.09 2.48
CA PRO A 31 1.61 -5.66 1.37
C PRO A 31 1.45 -4.13 1.40
N ALA A 32 1.61 -3.51 0.25
CA ALA A 32 1.47 -2.08 0.04
C ALA A 32 0.65 -1.83 -1.24
N LEU A 33 -0.18 -0.79 -1.22
CA LEU A 33 -1.02 -0.39 -2.35
C LEU A 33 -0.27 0.64 -3.20
N VAL A 34 -0.18 0.42 -4.50
CA VAL A 34 0.38 1.39 -5.45
C VAL A 34 -0.59 2.56 -5.64
N LEU A 35 -0.12 3.76 -5.35
CA LEU A 35 -0.91 4.99 -5.45
C LEU A 35 -0.60 5.81 -6.71
N SER A 36 0.64 5.72 -7.21
CA SER A 36 1.11 6.45 -8.38
C SER A 36 0.63 5.82 -9.69
N VAL A 37 0.48 6.69 -10.70
CA VAL A 37 0.12 6.28 -12.07
C VAL A 37 1.29 5.62 -12.79
N GLN A 38 1.00 4.79 -13.78
CA GLN A 38 2.01 4.04 -14.53
C GLN A 38 3.10 4.94 -15.14
N ALA A 39 2.72 6.09 -15.70
CA ALA A 39 3.69 7.05 -16.26
C ALA A 39 4.71 7.56 -15.23
N PHE A 40 4.34 7.64 -13.95
CA PHE A 40 5.28 7.97 -12.88
C PHE A 40 6.13 6.74 -12.50
N ASN A 41 5.52 5.56 -12.45
CA ASN A 41 6.20 4.31 -12.10
C ASN A 41 7.30 3.94 -13.10
N GLN A 42 7.11 4.29 -14.37
CA GLN A 42 8.08 4.16 -15.45
C GLN A 42 9.37 4.96 -15.24
N LEU A 43 9.35 5.98 -14.38
CA LEU A 43 10.55 6.77 -14.03
C LEU A 43 11.47 6.02 -13.06
N GLY A 44 11.12 4.80 -12.65
CA GLY A 44 11.91 3.96 -11.75
C GLY A 44 11.57 4.13 -10.27
N MET A 45 10.54 4.92 -9.95
CA MET A 45 10.04 5.11 -8.57
C MET A 45 8.54 4.90 -8.51
N THR A 46 8.05 4.22 -7.48
CA THR A 46 6.62 3.96 -7.28
C THR A 46 6.19 4.42 -5.90
N LEU A 47 5.13 5.23 -5.83
CA LEU A 47 4.52 5.64 -4.56
C LEU A 47 3.58 4.54 -4.07
N VAL A 48 3.81 4.07 -2.86
CA VAL A 48 3.03 3.01 -2.24
C VAL A 48 2.56 3.41 -0.84
N ALA A 49 1.41 2.90 -0.42
CA ALA A 49 0.92 3.02 0.96
C ALA A 49 0.96 1.65 1.64
N PRO A 50 1.63 1.50 2.80
CA PRO A 50 1.64 0.24 3.53
C PRO A 50 0.23 -0.13 4.00
N LEU A 51 -0.16 -1.37 3.76
CA LEU A 51 -1.39 -1.92 4.31
C LEU A 51 -1.11 -2.40 5.74
N ARG A 52 -1.81 -1.80 6.70
CA ARG A 52 -1.89 -2.33 8.06
C ARG A 52 -3.06 -3.28 8.16
N ARG A 53 -2.86 -4.41 8.82
CA ARG A 53 -3.97 -5.25 9.27
C ARG A 53 -4.76 -4.43 10.29
N ALA A 54 -5.91 -3.92 9.88
CA ALA A 54 -6.90 -3.42 10.81
C ALA A 54 -7.50 -4.64 11.53
N GLU A 55 -7.52 -4.64 12.86
CA GLU A 55 -8.42 -5.53 13.60
C GLU A 55 -9.85 -5.07 13.29
N ILE A 56 -10.49 -5.78 12.36
CA ILE A 56 -11.84 -5.49 11.91
C ILE A 56 -12.80 -6.18 12.88
N LEU A 57 -13.54 -5.39 13.66
CA LEU A 57 -14.87 -5.83 14.12
C LEU A 57 -15.73 -6.10 12.87
N PRO A 58 -16.45 -7.23 12.80
CA PRO A 58 -16.99 -7.77 11.55
C PRO A 58 -18.16 -6.92 11.05
N VAL A 59 -17.88 -5.92 10.22
CA VAL A 59 -18.91 -5.20 9.47
C VAL A 59 -18.39 -4.91 8.06
N MET A 60 -18.93 -5.67 7.11
CA MET A 60 -18.98 -5.46 5.65
C MET A 60 -17.68 -5.72 4.87
N PRO A 61 -17.53 -6.90 4.22
CA PRO A 61 -16.30 -7.33 3.56
C PRO A 61 -16.02 -6.67 2.19
N ASP A 62 -17.02 -6.05 1.55
CA ASP A 62 -16.92 -5.48 0.19
C ASP A 62 -16.46 -4.01 0.18
N LEU A 63 -16.94 -3.19 1.12
CA LEU A 63 -16.50 -1.81 1.31
C LEU A 63 -15.23 -1.69 2.18
N ALA A 64 -14.83 -2.75 2.89
CA ALA A 64 -13.70 -2.74 3.80
C ALA A 64 -12.37 -2.43 3.09
N PHE A 65 -12.11 -2.93 1.89
CA PHE A 65 -10.84 -2.65 1.19
C PHE A 65 -10.68 -1.17 0.83
N LEU A 66 -11.74 -0.56 0.29
CA LEU A 66 -11.76 0.87 -0.05
C LEU A 66 -11.70 1.74 1.22
N TYR A 67 -12.40 1.32 2.28
CA TYR A 67 -12.39 2.00 3.56
C TYR A 67 -11.03 1.89 4.27
N ILE A 68 -10.38 0.72 4.25
CA ILE A 68 -9.03 0.50 4.79
C ILE A 68 -8.00 1.28 3.99
N ALA A 69 -8.10 1.32 2.65
CA ALA A 69 -7.23 2.16 1.83
C ALA A 69 -7.40 3.65 2.15
N LYS A 70 -8.65 4.15 2.27
CA LYS A 70 -8.93 5.52 2.70
C LYS A 70 -8.44 5.80 4.12
N LYS A 71 -8.61 4.86 5.07
CA LYS A 71 -8.22 5.03 6.46
C LYS A 71 -6.70 4.94 6.64
N ALA A 72 -6.03 4.08 5.89
CA ALA A 72 -4.57 4.04 5.81
C ALA A 72 -4.02 5.39 5.32
N MET A 73 -4.66 5.97 4.29
CA MET A 73 -4.33 7.30 3.76
C MET A 73 -4.59 8.42 4.78
N CYS A 74 -5.68 8.37 5.56
CA CYS A 74 -5.90 9.29 6.69
C CYS A 74 -4.87 9.12 7.82
N THR A 75 -4.44 7.89 8.13
CA THR A 75 -3.40 7.68 9.16
C THR A 75 -1.99 8.01 8.69
N ALA A 76 -1.74 8.04 7.38
CA ALA A 76 -0.50 8.57 6.81
C ALA A 76 -0.41 10.11 6.88
N TRP A 77 -1.53 10.77 7.21
CA TRP A 77 -1.63 12.21 7.47
C TRP A 77 -1.79 12.57 8.95
N CYS A 78 -1.75 11.57 9.83
CA CYS A 78 -1.75 11.77 11.29
C CYS A 78 -0.44 11.26 11.91
N TRP A 79 0.64 11.45 11.16
CA TRP A 79 2.03 11.40 11.59
C TRP A 79 2.58 12.82 11.66
#